data_AF-A0A2K4ZLG6-F1
#
_entry.id   AF-A0A2K4ZLG6-F1
#
_cell.length_a   1.000
_cell.length_b   1.000
_cell.length_c   1.000
_cell.angle_alpha   90.00
_cell.angle_beta   90.00
_cell.angle_gamma   90.00
#
_symmetry.space_group_name_H-M   'P 1'
#
loop_
_entity.id
_entity.type
_entity.pdbx_description
1 polymer ?
#
loop_
_entity_poly.entity_id
_entity_poly.type
_entity_poly.pdbx_seq_one_letter_code
_entity_poly.pdbx_strand_id
1 'polypeptide(L)'
;MDSFRTNAGFVITTSIPVGNAEFVLGVNMKNPNSFVTWECKGQTDYFWGHYTDSLLKATKDLCQRAMDEILYLEQREEKAAQRNPDSGYHLEAFVKYGDSSAVIQFPTPELADVLGSIGITQPPEKVYLKAYSDIEVQLQNGGNKVSDALVRLFRDDNSLRMVNEVAKAVFHSDCRVYEWVEKNLRDDRYKSVEDVLRDAVDYGKYLKDVSHKQKKAGGREER
;
A
#
# COMPACT_ATOMS: atom_id res chain seq x y z
N MET A 1 -26.19 19.01 -17.15
CA MET A 1 -27.21 18.48 -16.22
C MET A 1 -26.45 17.72 -15.17
N ASP A 2 -26.35 18.25 -13.95
CA ASP A 2 -25.63 17.60 -12.87
C ASP A 2 -26.33 16.28 -12.53
N SER A 3 -25.63 15.18 -12.77
CA SER A 3 -26.12 13.84 -12.46
C SER A 3 -26.07 13.67 -10.94
N PHE A 4 -27.22 13.82 -10.28
CA PHE A 4 -27.32 13.54 -8.85
C PHE A 4 -27.05 12.06 -8.59
N ARG A 5 -26.03 11.78 -7.77
CA ARG A 5 -25.77 10.41 -7.28
C ARG A 5 -26.91 10.01 -6.35
N THR A 6 -27.51 8.85 -6.62
CA THR A 6 -28.59 8.31 -5.79
C THR A 6 -28.30 6.88 -5.39
N ASN A 7 -28.74 6.50 -4.20
CA ASN A 7 -28.68 5.13 -3.71
C ASN A 7 -29.91 4.84 -2.85
N ALA A 8 -30.58 3.71 -3.08
CA ALA A 8 -31.75 3.25 -2.32
C ALA A 8 -32.86 4.31 -2.08
N GLY A 9 -33.06 5.24 -3.03
CA GLY A 9 -34.06 6.32 -2.91
C GLY A 9 -33.59 7.57 -2.14
N PHE A 10 -32.32 7.62 -1.77
CA PHE A 10 -31.67 8.80 -1.19
C PHE A 10 -30.79 9.49 -2.24
N VAL A 11 -30.83 10.82 -2.27
CA VAL A 11 -29.93 11.66 -3.05
C VAL A 11 -28.69 11.95 -2.21
N ILE A 12 -27.51 11.67 -2.73
CA ILE A 12 -26.25 11.98 -2.07
C ILE A 12 -26.02 13.50 -2.16
N THR A 13 -26.02 14.17 -1.02
CA THR A 13 -25.88 15.63 -0.93
C THR A 13 -24.50 16.06 -0.44
N THR A 14 -23.77 15.17 0.23
CA THR A 14 -22.45 15.47 0.78
C THR A 14 -21.58 14.24 0.68
N SER A 15 -20.31 14.45 0.36
CA SER A 15 -19.29 13.40 0.27
C SER A 15 -17.98 13.91 0.87
N ILE A 16 -17.29 13.04 1.61
CA ILE A 16 -15.96 13.28 2.16
C ILE A 16 -15.07 12.11 1.73
N PRO A 17 -14.18 12.30 0.74
CA PRO A 17 -13.18 11.30 0.40
C PRO A 17 -12.09 11.26 1.49
N VAL A 18 -11.76 10.06 1.97
CA VAL A 18 -10.70 9.81 2.95
C VAL A 18 -9.89 8.60 2.49
N GLY A 19 -8.68 8.85 1.97
CA GLY A 19 -7.84 7.82 1.39
C GLY A 19 -8.53 7.09 0.23
N ASN A 20 -8.71 5.77 0.36
CA ASN A 20 -9.39 4.93 -0.65
C ASN A 20 -10.89 4.72 -0.37
N ALA A 21 -11.41 5.34 0.69
CA ALA A 21 -12.82 5.30 1.05
C ALA A 21 -13.48 6.67 0.80
N GLU A 22 -14.79 6.67 0.60
CA GLU A 22 -15.60 7.88 0.50
C GLU A 22 -16.74 7.76 1.51
N PHE A 23 -16.96 8.75 2.37
CA PHE A 23 -18.12 8.76 3.26
C PHE A 23 -19.15 9.74 2.73
N VAL A 24 -20.40 9.30 2.60
CA VAL A 24 -21.46 10.07 1.94
C VAL A 24 -22.67 10.23 2.83
N LEU A 25 -23.38 11.35 2.69
CA LEU A 25 -24.67 11.61 3.31
C LEU A 25 -25.76 11.67 2.24
N GLY A 26 -26.79 10.86 2.44
CA GLY A 26 -27.98 10.82 1.60
C GLY A 26 -29.21 11.41 2.30
N VAL A 27 -30.02 12.15 1.55
CA VAL A 27 -31.34 12.66 1.97
C VAL A 27 -32.43 11.93 1.19
N ASN A 28 -33.45 11.42 1.89
CA ASN A 28 -34.53 10.70 1.23
C ASN A 28 -35.40 11.65 0.40
N MET A 29 -35.66 11.30 -0.88
CA MET A 29 -36.46 12.15 -1.77
C MET A 29 -37.93 12.25 -1.36
N LYS A 30 -38.46 11.24 -0.66
CA LYS A 30 -39.88 11.13 -0.29
C LYS A 30 -40.14 11.52 1.17
N ASN A 31 -39.12 11.49 2.02
CA ASN A 31 -39.24 11.77 3.44
C ASN A 31 -38.15 12.76 3.91
N PRO A 32 -38.48 14.06 4.07
CA PRO A 32 -37.51 15.09 4.44
C PRO A 32 -36.81 14.87 5.78
N ASN A 33 -37.39 14.07 6.68
CA ASN A 33 -36.81 13.74 7.98
C ASN A 33 -36.15 12.35 7.97
N SER A 34 -35.59 11.95 6.84
CA SER A 34 -34.89 10.67 6.70
C SER A 34 -33.55 10.87 6.01
N PHE A 35 -32.49 10.57 6.76
CA PHE A 35 -31.11 10.75 6.36
C PHE A 35 -30.36 9.44 6.53
N VAL A 36 -29.28 9.28 5.76
CA VAL A 36 -28.41 8.12 5.85
C VAL A 36 -26.97 8.52 5.62
N THR A 37 -26.03 7.88 6.30
CA THR A 37 -24.61 7.93 5.93
C THR A 37 -24.15 6.58 5.40
N TRP A 38 -23.31 6.55 4.38
CA TRP A 38 -22.70 5.33 3.83
C TRP A 38 -21.19 5.49 3.70
N GLU A 39 -20.48 4.37 3.71
CA GLU A 39 -19.18 4.28 3.06
C GLU A 39 -19.41 3.89 1.60
N CYS A 40 -18.77 4.59 0.69
CA CYS A 40 -18.84 4.39 -0.74
C CYS A 40 -17.47 4.03 -1.29
N LYS A 41 -17.42 3.03 -2.18
CA LYS A 41 -16.23 2.67 -2.96
C LYS A 41 -16.53 2.77 -4.44
N GLY A 42 -15.60 3.35 -5.18
CA GLY A 42 -15.74 3.52 -6.63
C GLY A 42 -16.94 4.37 -7.06
N GLN A 43 -17.50 5.18 -6.15
CA GLN A 43 -18.72 5.99 -6.34
C GLN A 43 -20.02 5.21 -6.63
N THR A 44 -19.95 3.89 -6.77
CA THR A 44 -21.07 3.02 -7.15
C THR A 44 -21.49 2.07 -6.03
N ASP A 45 -20.55 1.69 -5.15
CA ASP A 45 -20.79 0.64 -4.17
C ASP A 45 -20.97 1.25 -2.78
N TYR A 46 -22.14 1.08 -2.17
CA TYR A 46 -22.50 1.70 -0.88
C TYR A 46 -22.63 0.64 0.22
N PHE A 47 -21.94 0.86 1.34
CA PHE A 47 -21.80 -0.08 2.44
C PHE A 47 -22.09 0.57 3.80
N TRP A 48 -22.47 -0.27 4.76
CA TRP A 48 -22.63 0.07 6.19
C TRP A 48 -23.42 1.38 6.41
N GLY A 49 -24.70 1.34 6.05
CA GLY A 49 -25.60 2.48 6.14
C GLY A 49 -26.09 2.77 7.54
N HIS A 50 -25.93 4.00 8.02
CA HIS A 50 -26.52 4.46 9.29
C HIS A 50 -27.67 5.40 8.99
N TYR A 51 -28.90 4.97 9.30
CA TYR A 51 -30.11 5.75 9.06
C TYR A 51 -30.50 6.57 10.29
N THR A 52 -30.94 7.79 10.08
CA THR A 52 -31.34 8.70 11.15
C THR A 52 -32.45 9.67 10.71
N ASP A 53 -33.12 10.24 11.69
CA ASP A 53 -34.26 11.16 11.54
C ASP A 53 -33.85 12.64 11.59
N SER A 54 -32.58 12.92 11.85
CA SER A 54 -32.06 14.27 12.05
C SER A 54 -30.84 14.52 11.18
N LEU A 55 -30.89 15.61 10.41
CA LEU A 55 -29.74 16.06 9.62
C LEU A 55 -28.51 16.29 10.51
N LEU A 56 -28.69 16.88 11.70
CA LEU A 56 -27.58 17.12 12.62
C LEU A 56 -26.93 15.81 13.09
N LYS A 57 -27.73 14.76 13.38
CA LYS A 57 -27.20 13.43 13.72
C LYS A 57 -26.46 12.82 12.53
N ALA A 58 -27.00 12.95 11.31
CA ALA A 58 -26.36 12.44 10.09
C ALA A 58 -25.03 13.14 9.81
N THR A 59 -24.98 14.47 9.93
CA THR A 59 -23.76 15.25 9.76
C THR A 59 -22.72 14.88 10.82
N LYS A 60 -23.13 14.71 12.08
CA LYS A 60 -22.22 14.27 13.15
C LYS A 60 -21.65 12.88 12.86
N ASP A 61 -22.48 11.93 12.45
CA ASP A 61 -22.05 10.58 12.09
C ASP A 61 -21.09 10.60 10.88
N LEU A 62 -21.41 11.39 9.84
CA LEU A 62 -20.55 11.58 8.67
C LEU A 62 -19.15 12.07 9.07
N CYS A 63 -19.08 13.13 9.88
CA CYS A 63 -17.81 13.67 10.36
C CYS A 63 -17.05 12.65 11.20
N GLN A 64 -17.74 11.92 12.08
CA GLN A 64 -17.10 10.92 12.94
C GLN A 64 -16.50 9.79 12.11
N ARG A 65 -17.22 9.25 11.12
CA ARG A 65 -16.70 8.20 10.25
C ARG A 65 -15.49 8.66 9.43
N ALA A 66 -15.52 9.89 8.93
CA ALA A 66 -14.38 10.47 8.24
C ALA A 66 -13.18 10.64 9.17
N MET A 67 -13.38 11.16 10.39
CA MET A 67 -12.31 11.30 11.38
C MET A 67 -11.75 9.94 11.83
N ASP A 68 -12.60 8.94 12.02
CA ASP A 68 -12.18 7.58 12.41
C ASP A 68 -11.30 6.94 11.33
N GLU A 69 -11.66 7.12 10.04
CA GLU A 69 -10.82 6.65 8.94
C GLU A 69 -9.51 7.45 8.85
N ILE A 70 -9.53 8.78 9.03
CA ILE A 70 -8.30 9.59 9.10
C ILE A 70 -7.38 9.05 10.19
N LEU A 71 -7.89 8.89 11.42
CA LEU A 71 -7.12 8.37 12.55
C LEU A 71 -6.61 6.94 12.28
N TYR A 72 -7.41 6.11 11.62
CA TYR A 72 -6.98 4.77 11.21
C TYR A 72 -5.83 4.83 10.19
N LEU A 73 -5.92 5.71 9.20
CA LEU A 73 -4.90 5.91 8.18
C LEU A 73 -3.63 6.51 8.77
N GLU A 74 -3.73 7.55 9.60
CA GLU A 74 -2.63 8.16 10.34
C GLU A 74 -1.94 7.12 11.22
N GLN A 75 -2.70 6.35 12.02
CA GLN A 75 -2.11 5.30 12.84
C GLN A 75 -1.47 4.19 11.98
N ARG A 76 -2.02 3.90 10.79
CA ARG A 76 -1.44 2.94 9.85
C ARG A 76 -0.15 3.46 9.24
N GLU A 77 -0.08 4.75 8.94
CA GLU A 77 1.11 5.47 8.47
C GLU A 77 2.16 5.59 9.57
N GLU A 78 1.78 5.94 10.80
CA GLU A 78 2.66 5.95 11.97
C GLU A 78 3.18 4.54 12.27
N LYS A 79 2.35 3.50 12.17
CA LYS A 79 2.81 2.11 12.26
C LYS A 79 3.67 1.71 11.07
N ALA A 80 3.47 2.31 9.90
CA ALA A 80 4.34 2.15 8.75
C ALA A 80 5.67 2.89 8.93
N ALA A 81 5.68 4.02 9.64
CA ALA A 81 6.85 4.80 9.99
C ALA A 81 7.59 4.22 11.22
N GLN A 82 6.87 3.51 12.11
CA GLN A 82 7.44 2.74 13.21
C GLN A 82 7.89 1.33 12.77
N ARG A 83 7.51 0.89 11.57
CA ARG A 83 8.20 -0.21 10.88
C ARG A 83 9.54 0.34 10.41
N ASN A 84 10.50 0.23 11.32
CA ASN A 84 11.92 0.50 11.19
C ASN A 84 12.38 1.06 9.81
N PRO A 85 12.32 2.39 9.57
CA PRO A 85 12.98 3.02 8.43
C PRO A 85 14.52 2.86 8.52
N ASP A 86 15.02 2.46 9.69
CA ASP A 86 16.41 2.16 10.03
C ASP A 86 16.65 0.66 10.24
N SER A 87 16.06 -0.23 9.42
CA SER A 87 16.59 -1.60 9.38
C SER A 87 18.06 -1.63 8.92
N GLY A 88 18.53 -0.54 8.28
CA GLY A 88 19.81 -0.45 7.59
C GLY A 88 19.82 -1.22 6.26
N TYR A 89 18.78 -2.03 6.00
CA TYR A 89 18.70 -2.89 4.84
C TYR A 89 17.97 -2.19 3.70
N HIS A 90 18.70 -1.97 2.62
CA HIS A 90 18.23 -1.40 1.38
C HIS A 90 18.87 -2.15 0.20
N LEU A 91 18.32 -1.95 -0.99
CA LEU A 91 19.00 -2.26 -2.24
C LEU A 91 19.34 -0.95 -2.93
N GLU A 92 20.48 -0.89 -3.59
CA GLU A 92 20.82 0.27 -4.42
C GLU A 92 20.85 -0.15 -5.89
N ALA A 93 20.29 0.68 -6.76
CA ALA A 93 20.55 0.60 -8.19
C ALA A 93 21.28 1.86 -8.65
N PHE A 94 22.34 1.68 -9.43
CA PHE A 94 22.86 2.71 -10.30
C PHE A 94 22.10 2.66 -11.63
N VAL A 95 21.46 3.77 -11.99
CA VAL A 95 20.73 3.91 -13.25
C VAL A 95 21.37 5.01 -14.06
N LYS A 96 21.73 4.69 -15.31
CA LYS A 96 22.32 5.65 -16.25
C LYS A 96 21.49 5.71 -17.52
N TYR A 97 21.30 6.92 -18.04
CA TYR A 97 20.61 7.20 -19.29
C TYR A 97 21.30 8.36 -19.99
N GLY A 98 21.95 8.08 -21.12
CA GLY A 98 22.84 9.04 -21.78
C GLY A 98 23.98 9.47 -20.85
N ASP A 99 24.12 10.79 -20.66
CA ASP A 99 25.10 11.41 -19.76
C ASP A 99 24.57 11.61 -18.33
N SER A 100 23.30 11.28 -18.08
CA SER A 100 22.67 11.42 -16.76
C SER A 100 22.71 10.11 -15.99
N SER A 101 22.85 10.21 -14.67
CA SER A 101 22.84 9.04 -13.78
C SER A 101 22.18 9.37 -12.45
N ALA A 102 21.52 8.38 -11.86
CA ALA A 102 20.96 8.44 -10.52
C ALA A 102 21.31 7.17 -9.74
N VAL A 103 21.45 7.33 -8.42
CA VAL A 103 21.45 6.22 -7.46
C VAL A 103 20.06 6.14 -6.84
N ILE A 104 19.46 4.96 -6.90
CA ILE A 104 18.13 4.72 -6.36
C ILE A 104 18.28 3.76 -5.18
N GLN A 105 17.85 4.22 -3.99
CA GLN A 105 17.73 3.38 -2.81
C GLN A 105 16.32 2.80 -2.74
N PHE A 106 16.23 1.47 -2.65
CA PHE A 106 14.99 0.74 -2.54
C PHE A 106 14.75 0.26 -1.10
N PRO A 107 13.48 0.32 -0.65
CA PRO A 107 12.34 0.82 -1.38
C PRO A 107 12.23 2.35 -1.38
N THR A 108 11.68 2.92 -2.45
CA THR A 108 11.38 4.36 -2.54
C THR A 108 9.99 4.60 -3.12
N PRO A 109 9.20 5.55 -2.56
CA PRO A 109 7.94 5.98 -3.15
C PRO A 109 8.13 6.88 -4.38
N GLU A 110 9.30 7.52 -4.52
CA GLU A 110 9.61 8.54 -5.54
C GLU A 110 10.23 7.94 -6.80
N LEU A 111 10.12 6.63 -7.01
CA LEU A 111 10.81 5.92 -8.09
C LEU A 111 10.58 6.55 -9.48
N ALA A 112 9.34 6.96 -9.78
CA ALA A 112 9.01 7.59 -11.05
C ALA A 112 9.62 9.00 -11.17
N ASP A 113 9.64 9.76 -10.07
CA ASP A 113 10.19 11.12 -10.04
C ASP A 113 11.72 11.09 -10.21
N VAL A 114 12.40 10.14 -9.57
CA VAL A 114 13.85 9.95 -9.71
C VAL A 114 14.21 9.56 -11.14
N LEU A 115 13.47 8.65 -11.77
CA LEU A 115 13.68 8.28 -13.18
C LEU A 115 13.41 9.48 -14.12
N GLY A 116 12.35 10.24 -13.85
CA GLY A 116 12.02 11.45 -14.61
C GLY A 116 13.12 12.51 -14.52
N SER A 117 13.78 12.64 -13.36
CA SER A 117 14.86 13.62 -13.14
C SER A 117 16.08 13.39 -14.04
N ILE A 118 16.32 12.15 -14.46
CA ILE A 118 17.41 11.77 -15.39
C ILE A 118 16.92 11.61 -16.84
N GLY A 119 15.70 12.04 -17.14
CA GLY A 119 15.14 12.04 -18.50
C GLY A 119 14.49 10.72 -18.94
N ILE A 120 14.31 9.76 -18.04
CA ILE A 120 13.58 8.52 -18.35
C ILE A 120 12.08 8.79 -18.20
N THR A 121 11.36 8.76 -19.31
CA THR A 121 9.89 8.98 -19.35
C THR A 121 9.09 7.68 -19.27
N GLN A 122 9.77 6.53 -19.36
CA GLN A 122 9.15 5.23 -19.24
C GLN A 122 8.71 4.97 -17.79
N PRO A 123 7.54 4.37 -17.57
CA PRO A 123 7.09 4.04 -16.23
C PRO A 123 7.97 2.94 -15.62
N PRO A 124 8.14 2.87 -14.27
CA PRO A 124 9.07 1.94 -13.63
C PRO A 124 8.84 0.45 -13.93
N GLU A 125 7.63 0.05 -14.36
CA GLU A 125 7.29 -1.30 -14.83
C GLU A 125 8.03 -1.70 -16.11
N LYS A 126 8.43 -0.71 -16.92
CA LYS A 126 9.06 -0.89 -18.23
C LYS A 126 10.57 -0.61 -18.23
N VAL A 127 11.13 -0.28 -17.07
CA VAL A 127 12.58 -0.11 -16.89
C VAL A 127 13.14 -1.38 -16.27
N TYR A 128 13.84 -2.18 -17.09
CA TYR A 128 14.34 -3.50 -16.73
C TYR A 128 15.80 -3.47 -16.31
N LEU A 129 16.23 -4.43 -15.48
CA LEU A 129 17.62 -4.58 -15.05
C LEU A 129 18.57 -4.74 -16.23
N LYS A 130 18.11 -5.38 -17.30
CA LYS A 130 18.82 -5.43 -18.58
C LYS A 130 17.85 -5.15 -19.71
N ALA A 131 17.79 -3.90 -20.12
CA ALA A 131 16.98 -3.46 -21.25
C ALA A 131 17.72 -3.61 -22.60
N TYR A 132 16.96 -3.60 -23.69
CA TYR A 132 17.47 -3.54 -25.08
C TYR A 132 17.56 -2.09 -25.58
N SER A 133 18.21 -1.18 -24.84
CA SER A 133 18.24 0.26 -25.16
C SER A 133 19.39 1.02 -24.45
N ASP A 134 19.24 2.34 -24.27
CA ASP A 134 20.22 3.30 -23.74
C ASP A 134 20.19 3.45 -22.19
N ILE A 135 19.37 2.65 -21.51
CA ILE A 135 19.22 2.67 -20.05
C ILE A 135 20.04 1.53 -19.47
N GLU A 136 21.09 1.87 -18.73
CA GLU A 136 21.93 0.92 -18.01
C GLU A 136 21.51 0.89 -16.54
N VAL A 137 21.14 -0.29 -16.05
CA VAL A 137 20.76 -0.49 -14.64
C VAL A 137 21.70 -1.51 -14.02
N GLN A 138 22.25 -1.18 -12.86
CA GLN A 138 23.13 -2.07 -12.10
C GLN A 138 22.70 -2.09 -10.64
N LEU A 139 22.22 -3.25 -10.17
CA LEU A 139 21.99 -3.46 -8.75
C LEU A 139 23.32 -3.64 -8.02
N GLN A 140 23.45 -2.95 -6.90
CA GLN A 140 24.60 -3.07 -6.03
C GLN A 140 24.29 -4.01 -4.85
N ASN A 141 25.33 -4.69 -4.40
CA ASN A 141 25.27 -5.50 -3.19
C ASN A 141 25.08 -4.59 -1.97
N GLY A 142 23.94 -4.72 -1.31
CA GLY A 142 23.48 -3.84 -0.21
C GLY A 142 24.13 -4.09 1.15
N GLY A 143 25.38 -4.55 1.16
CA GLY A 143 26.21 -4.69 2.38
C GLY A 143 25.76 -5.75 3.39
N ASN A 144 24.74 -6.55 3.09
CA ASN A 144 24.24 -7.63 3.96
C ASN A 144 23.84 -8.87 3.15
N LYS A 145 23.81 -10.03 3.83
CA LYS A 145 23.60 -11.34 3.20
C LYS A 145 22.24 -11.47 2.49
N VAL A 146 21.20 -10.83 3.01
CA VAL A 146 19.86 -10.87 2.41
C VAL A 146 19.85 -10.05 1.14
N SER A 147 20.35 -8.80 1.16
CA SER A 147 20.49 -7.97 -0.03
C SER A 147 21.31 -8.66 -1.11
N ASP A 148 22.46 -9.24 -0.75
CA ASP A 148 23.32 -9.96 -1.71
C ASP A 148 22.62 -11.17 -2.33
N ALA A 149 21.83 -11.91 -1.53
CA ALA A 149 21.07 -13.04 -2.03
C ALA A 149 19.93 -12.59 -2.96
N LEU A 150 19.25 -11.49 -2.63
CA LEU A 150 18.22 -10.90 -3.48
C LEU A 150 18.80 -10.43 -4.82
N VAL A 151 19.93 -9.73 -4.81
CA VAL A 151 20.62 -9.28 -6.04
C VAL A 151 20.93 -10.45 -6.97
N ARG A 152 21.27 -11.64 -6.43
CA ARG A 152 21.51 -12.86 -7.22
C ARG A 152 20.25 -13.51 -7.77
N LEU A 153 19.11 -13.30 -7.12
CA LEU A 153 17.82 -13.85 -7.56
C LEU A 153 17.16 -12.99 -8.63
N PHE A 154 17.44 -11.68 -8.64
CA PHE A 154 16.99 -10.79 -9.70
C PHE A 154 17.60 -11.18 -11.05
N ARG A 155 16.74 -11.18 -12.07
CA ARG A 155 17.07 -11.52 -13.45
C ARG A 155 16.94 -10.29 -14.35
N ASP A 156 17.55 -10.41 -15.51
CA ASP A 156 17.60 -9.39 -16.56
C ASP A 156 16.22 -8.80 -16.94
N ASP A 157 15.16 -9.62 -16.87
CA ASP A 157 13.76 -9.28 -17.18
C ASP A 157 12.96 -8.74 -15.99
N ASN A 158 13.57 -8.58 -14.81
CA ASN A 158 12.93 -7.90 -13.69
C ASN A 158 12.98 -6.38 -13.87
N SER A 159 11.87 -5.71 -13.55
CA SER A 159 11.76 -4.25 -13.63
C SER A 159 12.19 -3.56 -12.33
N LEU A 160 12.54 -2.27 -12.39
CA LEU A 160 12.79 -1.46 -11.21
C LEU A 160 11.58 -1.41 -10.27
N ARG A 161 10.36 -1.51 -10.81
CA ARG A 161 9.18 -1.73 -9.96
C ARG A 161 9.26 -3.04 -9.20
N MET A 162 9.62 -4.15 -9.85
CA MET A 162 9.76 -5.45 -9.18
C MET A 162 10.78 -5.37 -8.05
N VAL A 163 11.94 -4.74 -8.30
CA VAL A 163 12.97 -4.49 -7.28
C VAL A 163 12.40 -3.73 -6.09
N ASN A 164 11.67 -2.65 -6.36
CA ASN A 164 11.05 -1.82 -5.32
C ASN A 164 10.02 -2.61 -4.50
N GLU A 165 9.15 -3.40 -5.15
CA GLU A 165 8.11 -4.17 -4.45
C GLU A 165 8.68 -5.30 -3.60
N VAL A 166 9.72 -5.98 -4.07
CA VAL A 166 10.46 -6.97 -3.26
C VAL A 166 11.10 -6.29 -2.06
N ALA A 167 11.78 -5.16 -2.25
CA ALA A 167 12.40 -4.43 -1.16
C ALA A 167 11.36 -3.96 -0.11
N LYS A 168 10.18 -3.49 -0.55
CA LYS A 168 9.06 -3.16 0.35
C LYS A 168 8.58 -4.38 1.13
N ALA A 169 8.39 -5.50 0.45
CA ALA A 169 7.88 -6.73 1.05
C ALA A 169 8.85 -7.33 2.07
N VAL A 170 10.15 -7.31 1.77
CA VAL A 170 11.18 -7.94 2.62
C VAL A 170 11.65 -7.01 3.73
N PHE A 171 12.00 -5.76 3.40
CA PHE A 171 12.67 -4.87 4.36
C PHE A 171 11.72 -3.94 5.12
N HIS A 172 10.55 -3.61 4.57
CA HIS A 172 9.65 -2.57 5.11
C HIS A 172 8.27 -3.08 5.54
N SER A 173 8.10 -4.41 5.61
CA SER A 173 6.84 -5.03 6.04
C SER A 173 6.76 -5.28 7.55
N ASP A 174 7.28 -6.39 8.05
CA ASP A 174 7.28 -6.75 9.48
C ASP A 174 8.63 -7.44 9.73
N CYS A 175 9.28 -7.18 10.87
CA CYS A 175 10.61 -7.75 11.14
C CYS A 175 10.63 -9.29 11.04
N ARG A 176 9.51 -9.95 11.38
CA ARG A 176 9.37 -11.39 11.26
C ARG A 176 9.32 -11.87 9.81
N VAL A 177 8.88 -11.03 8.87
CA VAL A 177 8.93 -11.31 7.43
C VAL A 177 10.39 -11.33 6.97
N TYR A 178 11.20 -10.36 7.41
CA TYR A 178 12.63 -10.36 7.12
C TYR A 178 13.30 -11.64 7.64
N GLU A 179 13.10 -11.99 8.92
CA GLU A 179 13.68 -13.21 9.52
C GLU A 179 13.24 -14.49 8.80
N TRP A 180 11.98 -14.54 8.38
CA TRP A 180 11.41 -15.65 7.61
C TRP A 180 12.08 -15.79 6.24
N VAL A 181 12.17 -14.68 5.51
CA VAL A 181 12.81 -14.63 4.18
C VAL A 181 14.30 -14.93 4.29
N GLU A 182 15.02 -14.36 5.27
CA GLU A 182 16.43 -14.63 5.52
C GLU A 182 16.69 -16.13 5.73
N LYS A 183 15.86 -16.78 6.56
CA LYS A 183 15.96 -18.22 6.79
C LYS A 183 15.75 -19.02 5.50
N ASN A 184 14.72 -18.67 4.72
CA ASN A 184 14.40 -19.39 3.49
C ASN A 184 15.42 -19.17 2.38
N LEU A 185 16.05 -17.97 2.32
CA LEU A 185 17.20 -17.70 1.46
C LEU A 185 18.40 -18.56 1.85
N ARG A 186 18.68 -18.68 3.16
CA ARG A 186 19.76 -19.54 3.68
C ARG A 186 19.54 -21.02 3.36
N ASP A 187 18.29 -21.45 3.37
CA ASP A 187 17.88 -22.82 3.05
C ASP A 187 17.71 -23.06 1.53
N ASP A 188 18.08 -22.09 0.68
CA ASP A 188 17.99 -22.14 -0.79
C ASP A 188 16.59 -22.51 -1.31
N ARG A 189 15.53 -22.01 -0.64
CA ARG A 189 14.14 -22.38 -0.97
C ARG A 189 13.55 -21.59 -2.12
N TYR A 190 14.16 -20.45 -2.49
CA TYR A 190 13.65 -19.56 -3.52
C TYR A 190 14.36 -19.81 -4.84
N LYS A 191 13.60 -20.04 -5.91
CA LYS A 191 14.15 -20.24 -7.27
C LYS A 191 14.14 -18.96 -8.10
N SER A 192 13.39 -17.97 -7.65
CA SER A 192 13.14 -16.70 -8.33
C SER A 192 12.79 -15.63 -7.31
N VAL A 193 12.92 -14.35 -7.70
CA VAL A 193 12.56 -13.24 -6.82
C VAL A 193 11.04 -13.11 -6.65
N GLU A 194 10.27 -13.62 -7.61
CA GLU A 194 8.81 -13.74 -7.53
C GLU A 194 8.38 -14.69 -6.42
N ASP A 195 9.15 -15.78 -6.20
CA ASP A 195 8.91 -16.68 -5.07
C ASP A 195 9.13 -15.95 -3.74
N VAL A 196 10.19 -15.14 -3.65
CA VAL A 196 10.46 -14.33 -2.46
C VAL A 196 9.32 -13.35 -2.20
N LEU A 197 8.91 -12.60 -3.22
CA LEU A 197 7.84 -11.60 -3.11
C LEU A 197 6.54 -12.23 -2.63
N ARG A 198 6.13 -13.33 -3.28
CA ARG A 198 4.90 -14.06 -2.94
C ARG A 198 4.95 -14.56 -1.50
N ASP A 199 6.02 -15.22 -1.11
CA ASP A 199 6.16 -15.79 0.23
C ASP A 199 6.23 -14.70 1.32
N ALA A 200 6.96 -13.62 1.08
CA ALA A 200 7.03 -12.47 1.98
C ALA A 200 5.65 -11.82 2.19
N VAL A 201 4.88 -11.62 1.10
CA VAL A 201 3.54 -11.06 1.14
C VAL A 201 2.56 -11.99 1.86
N ASP A 202 2.59 -13.28 1.55
CA ASP A 202 1.67 -14.26 2.14
C ASP A 202 1.96 -14.48 3.63
N TYR A 203 3.23 -14.55 4.01
CA TYR A 203 3.62 -14.59 5.41
C TYR A 203 3.24 -13.29 6.15
N GLY A 204 3.43 -12.13 5.51
CA GLY A 204 2.98 -10.84 6.06
C GLY A 204 1.46 -10.79 6.30
N LYS A 205 0.65 -11.37 5.40
CA LYS A 205 -0.82 -11.51 5.60
C LYS A 205 -1.13 -12.45 6.77
N TYR A 206 -0.47 -13.61 6.82
CA TYR A 206 -0.63 -14.57 7.91
C TYR A 206 -0.39 -13.92 9.29
N LEU A 207 0.67 -13.12 9.44
CA LEU A 207 0.97 -12.42 10.69
C LEU A 207 -0.12 -11.44 11.10
N LYS A 208 -0.74 -10.73 10.14
CA LYS A 208 -1.87 -9.83 10.40
C LYS A 208 -3.09 -10.61 10.88
N ASP A 209 -3.40 -11.72 10.22
CA ASP A 209 -4.55 -12.57 10.58
C ASP A 209 -4.40 -13.18 11.98
N VAL A 210 -3.18 -13.64 12.33
CA VAL A 210 -2.87 -14.12 13.68
C VAL A 210 -3.07 -13.02 14.73
N SER A 211 -2.58 -11.80 14.45
CA SER A 211 -2.75 -10.66 15.36
C SER A 211 -4.23 -10.31 15.56
N HIS A 212 -5.04 -10.32 14.48
CA HIS A 212 -6.48 -10.07 14.55
C HIS A 212 -7.22 -11.16 15.36
N LYS A 213 -6.84 -12.43 15.21
CA LYS A 213 -7.43 -13.53 16.00
C LYS A 213 -7.09 -13.42 17.48
N GLN A 214 -5.85 -13.07 17.84
CA GLN A 214 -5.43 -12.90 19.23
C GLN A 214 -6.15 -11.73 19.91
N LYS A 215 -6.34 -10.60 19.21
CA LYS A 215 -7.12 -9.46 19.73
C LYS A 215 -8.60 -9.80 19.96
N LYS A 216 -9.20 -10.61 19.08
CA LYS A 216 -10.58 -11.09 19.25
C LYS A 216 -10.74 -12.10 20.40
N ALA A 217 -9.70 -12.90 20.67
CA ALA A 217 -9.70 -13.84 21.78
C ALA A 217 -9.54 -13.12 23.13
N GLY A 218 -8.60 -12.18 23.24
CA GLY A 218 -8.39 -11.40 24.47
C GLY A 218 -9.56 -10.49 24.85
N GLY A 219 -10.29 -9.94 23.86
CA GLY A 219 -11.49 -9.13 24.13
C GLY A 219 -12.73 -9.94 24.57
N ARG A 220 -12.65 -11.27 24.61
CA ARG A 220 -13.75 -12.15 25.04
C ARG A 220 -13.62 -12.61 26.50
N GLU A 221 -12.48 -12.40 27.14
CA GLU A 221 -12.23 -12.74 28.55
C GLU A 221 -12.49 -11.56 29.51
N GLU A 222 -12.76 -10.35 29.00
CA GLU A 222 -13.08 -9.16 29.82
C GLU A 222 -14.57 -8.74 29.76
N ARG A 223 -15.50 -9.67 29.52
CA ARG A 223 -16.95 -9.40 29.60
C ARG A 223 -17.69 -10.35 30.52
#